data_AF-A0A943AV95-F1
#
_entry.id   AF-A0A943AV95-F1
#
_cell.length_a   1.000
_cell.length_b   1.000
_cell.length_c   1.000
_cell.angle_alpha   90.00
_cell.angle_beta   90.00
_cell.angle_gamma   90.00
#
_symmetry.space_group_name_H-M   'P 1'
#
loop_
_entity.id
_entity.type
_entity.pdbx_description
1 polymer ?
#
loop_
_entity_poly.entity_id
_entity_poly.type
_entity_poly.pdbx_seq_one_letter_code
_entity_poly.pdbx_strand_id
1 'polypeptide(L)'
;MTDTAATCPYGVLGRVLGHSYTPTIYKELAGLEYVRFEREPEDLAAFMTGNEWEGTNVTIPYKRAVMEYLDELSPLAKRMGNVNTITRLPNGRLRGDNTDYFGFQCLVEKLGVEVAGKKVLVLGATGGAGTTASMVLGDLGAIVVPVGRTSEVNYGNIAQQSDAALLVNCTPAGMFPHCPDAPCTLEGLDALEGVIDIVYNPARTGLMLEAERRGIPCIGGLLMLVAQAAQAVERYTGQVTPRERILDVTERLSRREQNIALIGMPGSGKTRVGEQIAMLTGREHIDLDRALEERLGMPCADYIIERGEAAFREQETAALADISKRSGLVLSTGGGVVTRDENYPLLHQNSQIVMLNRKLDELAHKGRPITARDGIDKLAEQRMPRYCAWADCIIDSRDCATNTAQALLDTLPPAL
;
A
#
# COMPACT_ATOMS: atom_id res chain seq x y z
N MET A 1 8.36 -32.01 32.62
CA MET A 1 8.26 -31.98 31.15
C MET A 1 6.89 -31.43 30.85
N THR A 2 6.80 -30.13 30.56
CA THR A 2 5.54 -29.48 30.17
C THR A 2 5.16 -30.02 28.80
N ASP A 3 4.09 -30.80 28.78
CA ASP A 3 3.42 -31.26 27.58
C ASP A 3 2.87 -30.03 26.84
N THR A 4 3.68 -29.43 25.97
CA THR A 4 3.20 -28.43 25.02
C THR A 4 2.41 -29.17 23.97
N ALA A 5 1.14 -29.43 24.27
CA ALA A 5 0.17 -29.78 23.24
C ALA A 5 0.35 -28.78 22.10
N ALA A 6 0.68 -29.27 20.90
CA ALA A 6 0.86 -28.43 19.73
C ALA A 6 -0.44 -27.65 19.54
N THR A 7 -0.43 -26.35 19.85
CA THR A 7 -1.60 -25.48 19.68
C THR A 7 -1.87 -25.34 18.20
N CYS A 8 -3.11 -25.57 17.78
CA CYS A 8 -3.47 -25.41 16.37
C CYS A 8 -3.26 -23.94 15.96
N PRO A 9 -2.83 -23.68 14.71
CA PRO A 9 -2.53 -22.33 14.28
C PRO A 9 -3.79 -21.48 14.13
N TYR A 10 -3.60 -20.16 14.13
CA TYR A 10 -4.60 -19.24 13.58
C TYR A 10 -4.39 -19.12 12.08
N GLY A 11 -5.38 -18.62 11.35
CA GLY A 11 -5.15 -18.36 9.93
C GLY A 11 -6.28 -17.67 9.21
N VAL A 12 -6.15 -17.59 7.88
CA VAL A 12 -7.19 -17.08 6.99
C VAL A 12 -7.66 -18.19 6.06
N LEU A 13 -8.96 -18.43 6.06
CA LEU A 13 -9.68 -19.27 5.12
C LEU A 13 -10.06 -18.47 3.87
N GLY A 14 -9.70 -19.00 2.71
CA GLY A 14 -10.11 -18.48 1.40
C GLY A 14 -9.96 -19.54 0.34
N ARG A 15 -10.38 -19.23 -0.90
CA ARG A 15 -10.21 -20.17 -2.01
C ARG A 15 -8.82 -20.06 -2.63
N VAL A 16 -8.41 -18.84 -2.95
CA VAL A 16 -7.09 -18.52 -3.50
C VAL A 16 -6.54 -17.34 -2.69
N LEU A 17 -5.39 -17.55 -2.06
CA LEU A 17 -4.77 -16.64 -1.11
C LEU A 17 -3.36 -16.27 -1.57
N GLY A 18 -3.26 -15.11 -2.22
CA GLY A 18 -1.98 -14.54 -2.64
C GLY A 18 -1.10 -14.06 -1.48
N HIS A 19 -0.01 -13.37 -1.83
CA HIS A 19 0.80 -12.68 -0.83
C HIS A 19 -0.03 -11.67 -0.04
N SER A 20 0.07 -11.74 1.29
CA SER A 20 -0.63 -10.85 2.21
C SER A 20 0.29 -10.48 3.37
N TYR A 21 0.12 -9.27 3.88
CA TYR A 21 0.81 -8.77 5.08
C TYR A 21 0.22 -9.37 6.37
N THR A 22 -0.94 -10.03 6.30
CA THR A 22 -1.68 -10.56 7.45
C THR A 22 -0.80 -11.39 8.41
N PRO A 23 0.02 -12.37 7.97
CA PRO A 23 0.83 -13.14 8.91
C PRO A 23 1.82 -12.29 9.73
N THR A 24 2.41 -11.25 9.11
CA THR A 24 3.28 -10.31 9.83
C THR A 24 2.46 -9.53 10.87
N ILE A 25 1.27 -9.06 10.51
CA ILE A 25 0.40 -8.28 11.41
C ILE A 25 0.06 -9.09 12.67
N TYR A 26 -0.37 -10.35 12.52
CA TYR A 26 -0.74 -11.19 13.68
C TYR A 26 0.46 -11.53 14.57
N LYS A 27 1.65 -11.73 13.99
CA LYS A 27 2.89 -11.89 14.74
C LYS A 27 3.23 -10.63 15.55
N GLU A 28 3.11 -9.45 14.95
CA GLU A 28 3.43 -8.18 15.63
C GLU A 28 2.41 -7.77 16.70
N LEU A 29 1.14 -8.11 16.51
CA LEU A 29 0.08 -7.76 17.45
C LEU A 29 0.05 -8.67 18.67
N ALA A 30 0.24 -9.98 18.49
CA ALA A 30 0.07 -10.96 19.56
C ALA A 30 1.01 -12.16 19.52
N GLY A 31 2.05 -12.15 18.67
CA GLY A 31 2.97 -13.28 18.53
C GLY A 31 2.32 -14.54 17.97
N LEU A 32 1.15 -14.40 17.32
CA LEU A 32 0.38 -15.54 16.83
C LEU A 32 0.99 -16.10 15.55
N GLU A 33 1.16 -17.43 15.51
CA GLU A 33 1.38 -18.13 14.26
C GLU A 33 0.12 -18.07 13.42
N TYR A 34 0.26 -17.58 12.19
CA TYR A 34 -0.87 -17.30 11.31
C TYR A 34 -0.61 -17.86 9.91
N VAL A 35 -1.43 -18.82 9.51
CA VAL A 35 -1.26 -19.57 8.25
C VAL A 35 -2.39 -19.29 7.27
N ARG A 36 -2.24 -19.79 6.03
CA ARG A 36 -3.25 -19.69 4.98
C ARG A 36 -3.92 -21.04 4.82
N PHE A 37 -5.25 -21.04 4.82
CA PHE A 37 -6.07 -22.21 4.56
C PHE A 37 -6.78 -22.01 3.22
N GLU A 38 -6.17 -22.54 2.15
CA GLU A 38 -6.81 -22.64 0.85
C GLU A 38 -7.70 -23.89 0.81
N ARG A 39 -8.98 -23.68 0.53
CA ARG A 39 -10.00 -24.74 0.46
C ARG A 39 -10.87 -24.50 -0.76
N GLU A 40 -11.18 -25.56 -1.50
CA GLU A 40 -12.24 -25.51 -2.49
C GLU A 40 -13.62 -25.54 -1.78
N PRO A 41 -14.70 -25.09 -2.44
CA PRO A 41 -16.03 -24.99 -1.81
C PRO A 41 -16.53 -26.31 -1.18
N GLU A 42 -16.17 -27.45 -1.76
CA GLU A 42 -16.57 -28.78 -1.31
C GLU A 42 -15.91 -29.17 0.03
N ASP A 43 -14.72 -28.63 0.31
CA ASP A 43 -13.97 -28.89 1.53
C ASP A 43 -14.40 -28.00 2.71
N LEU A 44 -15.26 -27.01 2.46
CA LEU A 44 -15.65 -26.02 3.46
C LEU A 44 -16.30 -26.66 4.69
N ALA A 45 -17.18 -27.64 4.49
CA ALA A 45 -17.84 -28.33 5.60
C ALA A 45 -16.84 -29.08 6.49
N ALA A 46 -15.86 -29.76 5.88
CA ALA A 46 -14.83 -30.49 6.60
C ALA A 46 -13.90 -29.52 7.36
N PHE A 47 -13.52 -28.41 6.72
CA PHE A 47 -12.72 -27.36 7.35
C PHE A 47 -13.41 -26.78 8.59
N MET A 48 -14.69 -26.43 8.48
CA MET A 48 -15.46 -25.79 9.56
C MET A 48 -15.73 -26.74 10.73
N THR A 49 -15.93 -28.02 10.47
CA THR A 49 -16.19 -29.03 11.52
C THR A 49 -14.92 -29.68 12.07
N GLY A 50 -13.76 -29.43 11.44
CA GLY A 50 -12.46 -29.94 11.86
C GLY A 50 -11.84 -29.21 13.05
N ASN A 51 -10.64 -29.66 13.41
CA ASN A 51 -9.84 -29.17 14.53
C ASN A 51 -8.44 -28.70 14.10
N GLU A 52 -8.26 -28.33 12.82
CA GLU A 52 -6.95 -27.92 12.29
C GLU A 52 -6.55 -26.46 12.63
N TRP A 53 -7.45 -25.71 13.27
CA TRP A 53 -7.29 -24.30 13.57
C TRP A 53 -7.93 -23.93 14.93
N GLU A 54 -7.37 -22.91 15.58
CA GLU A 54 -7.88 -22.37 16.86
C GLU A 54 -8.85 -21.20 16.64
N GLY A 55 -8.54 -20.33 15.68
CA GLY A 55 -9.39 -19.26 15.19
C GLY A 55 -9.02 -18.91 13.75
N THR A 56 -10.01 -18.47 12.97
CA THR A 56 -9.79 -18.24 11.54
C THR A 56 -10.50 -17.00 11.05
N ASN A 57 -9.80 -16.18 10.27
CA ASN A 57 -10.42 -15.16 9.46
C ASN A 57 -10.96 -15.78 8.19
N VAL A 58 -11.95 -15.14 7.59
CA VAL A 58 -12.61 -15.64 6.39
C VAL A 58 -12.59 -14.54 5.34
N THR A 59 -12.11 -14.89 4.15
CA THR A 59 -12.15 -14.00 2.99
C THR A 59 -13.02 -14.58 1.87
N ILE A 60 -13.09 -13.88 0.74
CA ILE A 60 -13.84 -14.29 -0.44
C ILE A 60 -13.41 -15.70 -0.87
N PRO A 61 -14.35 -16.57 -1.27
CA PRO A 61 -15.79 -16.34 -1.41
C PRO A 61 -16.62 -16.74 -0.17
N TYR A 62 -15.99 -17.10 0.95
CA TYR A 62 -16.65 -17.86 2.02
C TYR A 62 -17.34 -17.03 3.10
N LYS A 63 -17.19 -15.69 3.11
CA LYS A 63 -17.73 -14.82 4.18
C LYS A 63 -19.22 -15.01 4.50
N ARG A 64 -20.03 -15.45 3.53
CA ARG A 64 -21.45 -15.81 3.75
C ARG A 64 -21.64 -17.31 4.00
N ALA A 65 -20.97 -18.16 3.23
CA ALA A 65 -21.11 -19.61 3.29
C ALA A 65 -20.75 -20.18 4.68
N VAL A 66 -19.75 -19.61 5.36
CA VAL A 66 -19.36 -20.06 6.70
C VAL A 66 -20.47 -19.90 7.74
N MET A 67 -21.45 -19.02 7.52
CA MET A 67 -22.49 -18.71 8.51
C MET A 67 -23.37 -19.91 8.85
N GLU A 68 -23.52 -20.87 7.95
CA GLU A 68 -24.30 -22.09 8.18
C GLU A 68 -23.67 -23.03 9.22
N TYR A 69 -22.38 -22.87 9.50
CA TYR A 69 -21.62 -23.71 10.43
C TYR A 69 -21.41 -23.05 11.80
N LEU A 70 -21.98 -21.87 12.03
CA LEU A 70 -21.74 -21.07 13.24
C LEU A 70 -22.87 -21.25 14.25
N ASP A 71 -22.50 -21.52 15.50
CA ASP A 71 -23.45 -21.65 16.60
C ASP A 71 -23.94 -20.29 17.12
N GLU A 72 -23.11 -19.26 16.98
CA GLU A 72 -23.39 -17.91 17.44
C GLU A 72 -22.88 -16.87 16.44
N LEU A 73 -23.62 -15.77 16.30
CA LEU A 73 -23.20 -14.60 15.53
C LEU A 73 -23.25 -13.37 16.42
N SER A 74 -22.23 -12.52 16.33
CA SER A 74 -22.28 -11.19 16.94
C SER A 74 -23.46 -10.37 16.37
N PRO A 75 -24.00 -9.40 17.13
CA PRO A 75 -25.07 -8.52 16.61
C PRO A 75 -24.67 -7.83 15.30
N LEU A 76 -23.39 -7.44 15.18
CA LEU A 76 -22.85 -6.82 13.99
C LEU A 76 -22.77 -7.80 12.81
N ALA A 77 -22.28 -9.02 13.01
CA ALA A 77 -22.24 -10.04 11.95
C ALA A 77 -23.64 -10.40 11.45
N LYS A 78 -24.63 -10.48 12.37
CA LYS A 78 -26.05 -10.67 12.00
C LYS A 78 -26.56 -9.52 11.12
N ARG A 79 -26.28 -8.27 11.51
CA ARG A 79 -26.69 -7.07 10.77
C ARG A 79 -26.02 -6.98 9.39
N MET A 80 -24.73 -7.32 9.31
CA MET A 80 -23.94 -7.34 8.08
C MET A 80 -24.33 -8.48 7.12
N GLY A 81 -24.86 -9.59 7.66
CA GLY A 81 -25.17 -10.79 6.88
C GLY A 81 -23.92 -11.47 6.29
N ASN A 82 -22.76 -11.28 6.92
CA ASN A 82 -21.51 -11.95 6.58
C ASN A 82 -20.54 -11.98 7.79
N VAL A 83 -19.55 -12.87 7.75
CA VAL A 83 -18.55 -13.11 8.79
C VAL A 83 -17.15 -13.09 8.17
N ASN A 84 -16.21 -12.37 8.80
CA ASN A 84 -14.80 -12.37 8.39
C ASN A 84 -13.86 -12.90 9.50
N THR A 85 -14.40 -13.23 10.68
CA THR A 85 -13.64 -13.66 11.86
C THR A 85 -14.44 -14.72 12.61
N ILE A 86 -13.84 -15.88 12.86
CA ILE A 86 -14.45 -17.01 13.55
C ILE A 86 -13.56 -17.42 14.71
N THR A 87 -14.17 -17.53 15.88
CA THR A 87 -13.50 -17.93 17.13
C THR A 87 -14.14 -19.19 17.69
N ARG A 88 -13.30 -20.14 18.09
CA ARG A 88 -13.74 -21.29 18.87
C ARG A 88 -13.87 -20.88 20.34
N LEU A 89 -15.07 -21.04 20.88
CA LEU A 89 -15.36 -20.76 22.29
C LEU A 89 -14.83 -21.91 23.17
N PRO A 90 -14.61 -21.68 24.49
CA PRO A 90 -14.11 -22.72 25.40
C PRO A 90 -14.98 -23.99 25.48
N ASN A 91 -16.26 -23.90 25.12
CA ASN A 91 -17.18 -25.04 25.04
C ASN A 91 -17.19 -25.75 23.67
N GLY A 92 -16.28 -25.38 22.76
CA GLY A 92 -16.14 -25.94 21.41
C GLY A 92 -17.04 -25.30 20.36
N ARG A 93 -18.01 -24.46 20.75
CA ARG A 93 -18.91 -23.77 19.81
C ARG A 93 -18.19 -22.74 18.96
N LEU A 94 -18.68 -22.50 17.76
CA LEU A 94 -18.14 -21.52 16.84
C LEU A 94 -18.93 -20.21 16.87
N ARG A 95 -18.22 -19.10 17.09
CA ARG A 95 -18.80 -17.76 17.04
C ARG A 95 -18.25 -16.98 15.85
N GLY A 96 -19.14 -16.40 15.05
CA GLY A 96 -18.80 -15.46 13.98
C GLY A 96 -18.86 -14.00 14.40
N ASP A 97 -17.93 -13.22 13.90
CA ASP A 97 -17.89 -11.76 14.01
C ASP A 97 -17.51 -11.09 12.67
N ASN A 98 -17.71 -9.78 12.59
CA ASN A 98 -17.26 -8.96 11.48
C ASN A 98 -16.35 -7.84 11.99
N THR A 99 -15.06 -7.94 11.69
CA THR A 99 -14.04 -6.96 12.07
C THR A 99 -13.72 -5.95 10.97
N ASP A 100 -14.26 -6.13 9.75
CA ASP A 100 -14.13 -5.15 8.67
C ASP A 100 -14.78 -3.81 9.09
N TYR A 101 -15.90 -3.86 9.82
CA TYR A 101 -16.59 -2.66 10.32
C TYR A 101 -15.66 -1.78 11.16
N PHE A 102 -15.00 -2.37 12.16
CA PHE A 102 -14.04 -1.66 13.00
C PHE A 102 -12.85 -1.17 12.20
N GLY A 103 -12.34 -2.00 11.28
CA GLY A 103 -11.24 -1.61 10.40
C GLY A 103 -11.57 -0.37 9.55
N PHE A 104 -12.77 -0.31 8.96
CA PHE A 104 -13.20 0.83 8.17
C PHE A 104 -13.53 2.05 9.04
N GLN A 105 -14.19 1.87 10.18
CA GLN A 105 -14.43 2.94 11.16
C GLN A 105 -13.12 3.62 11.55
N CYS A 106 -12.07 2.82 11.77
CA CYS A 106 -10.75 3.31 12.08
C CYS A 106 -10.15 4.23 11.00
N LEU A 107 -10.47 4.02 9.71
CA LEU A 107 -10.04 4.88 8.62
C LEU A 107 -10.75 6.23 8.67
N VAL A 108 -12.08 6.22 8.84
CA VAL A 108 -12.89 7.45 8.90
C VAL A 108 -12.42 8.33 10.06
N GLU A 109 -12.24 7.74 11.25
CA GLU A 109 -11.75 8.44 12.44
C GLU A 109 -10.32 9.00 12.23
N LYS A 110 -9.43 8.24 11.57
CA LYS A 110 -8.06 8.67 11.35
C LYS A 110 -7.96 9.77 10.29
N LEU A 111 -8.82 9.75 9.28
CA LEU A 111 -8.91 10.80 8.27
C LEU A 111 -9.40 12.12 8.89
N GLY A 112 -10.26 12.04 9.91
CA GLY A 112 -10.71 13.21 10.68
C GLY A 112 -11.78 14.05 10.00
N VAL A 113 -12.44 13.53 8.97
CA VAL A 113 -13.55 14.21 8.27
C VAL A 113 -14.86 13.94 9.01
N GLU A 114 -15.59 15.00 9.36
CA GLU A 114 -16.94 14.90 9.91
C GLU A 114 -17.93 14.56 8.79
N VAL A 115 -18.53 13.37 8.83
CA VAL A 115 -19.39 12.85 7.76
C VAL A 115 -20.90 13.02 8.04
N ALA A 116 -21.29 13.34 9.27
CA ALA A 116 -22.69 13.45 9.67
C ALA A 116 -23.44 14.51 8.85
N GLY A 117 -24.56 14.13 8.24
CA GLY A 117 -25.36 14.99 7.38
C GLY A 117 -24.73 15.33 6.02
N LYS A 118 -23.51 14.87 5.73
CA LYS A 118 -22.80 15.17 4.47
C LYS A 118 -23.01 14.06 3.44
N LYS A 119 -22.95 14.43 2.17
CA LYS A 119 -22.98 13.50 1.04
C LYS A 119 -21.63 12.77 0.93
N VAL A 120 -21.68 11.44 0.88
CA VAL A 120 -20.48 10.58 0.73
C VAL A 120 -20.67 9.65 -0.44
N LEU A 121 -19.75 9.70 -1.40
CA LEU A 121 -19.75 8.85 -2.58
C LEU A 121 -19.00 7.55 -2.27
N VAL A 122 -19.63 6.39 -2.51
CA VAL A 122 -19.01 5.08 -2.28
C VAL A 122 -18.94 4.30 -3.59
N LEU A 123 -17.74 4.17 -4.15
CA LEU A 123 -17.47 3.37 -5.35
C LEU A 123 -17.50 1.89 -4.99
N GLY A 124 -18.35 1.10 -5.66
CA GLY A 124 -18.46 -0.34 -5.36
C GLY A 124 -19.25 -0.66 -4.09
N ALA A 125 -20.20 0.21 -3.71
CA ALA A 125 -21.00 0.11 -2.49
C ALA A 125 -21.73 -1.24 -2.27
N THR A 126 -22.02 -2.00 -3.32
CA THR A 126 -22.71 -3.29 -3.22
C THR A 126 -21.76 -4.49 -3.04
N GLY A 127 -20.45 -4.29 -3.15
CA GLY A 127 -19.44 -5.32 -2.89
C GLY A 127 -19.20 -5.57 -1.39
N GLY A 128 -18.47 -6.62 -1.04
CA GLY A 128 -18.21 -6.99 0.37
C GLY A 128 -17.71 -5.81 1.22
N ALA A 129 -16.62 -5.18 0.82
CA ALA A 129 -16.08 -4.01 1.52
C ALA A 129 -16.95 -2.76 1.38
N GLY A 130 -17.59 -2.56 0.22
CA GLY A 130 -18.50 -1.43 -0.01
C GLY A 130 -19.73 -1.44 0.90
N THR A 131 -20.27 -2.62 1.20
CA THR A 131 -21.40 -2.76 2.13
C THR A 131 -20.98 -2.41 3.56
N THR A 132 -19.78 -2.81 3.98
CA THR A 132 -19.18 -2.41 5.26
C THR A 132 -19.00 -0.89 5.33
N ALA A 133 -18.37 -0.29 4.32
CA ALA A 133 -18.15 1.14 4.26
C ALA A 133 -19.47 1.93 4.33
N SER A 134 -20.45 1.53 3.52
CA SER A 134 -21.78 2.15 3.50
C SER A 134 -22.49 2.05 4.85
N MET A 135 -22.38 0.91 5.53
CA MET A 135 -22.98 0.73 6.87
C MET A 135 -22.31 1.60 7.92
N VAL A 136 -20.97 1.63 7.99
CA VAL A 136 -20.24 2.48 8.93
C VAL A 136 -20.57 3.96 8.70
N LEU A 137 -20.54 4.41 7.45
CA LEU A 137 -20.86 5.80 7.09
C LEU A 137 -22.30 6.16 7.44
N GLY A 138 -23.25 5.27 7.18
CA GLY A 138 -24.65 5.46 7.55
C GLY A 138 -24.86 5.53 9.06
N ASP A 139 -24.20 4.66 9.83
CA ASP A 139 -24.24 4.69 11.29
C ASP A 139 -23.61 5.98 11.87
N LEU A 140 -22.64 6.57 11.16
CA LEU A 140 -22.07 7.89 11.46
C LEU A 140 -22.92 9.07 10.95
N GLY A 141 -24.09 8.80 10.36
CA GLY A 141 -25.06 9.81 9.92
C GLY A 141 -24.80 10.40 8.54
N ALA A 142 -23.93 9.79 7.73
CA ALA A 142 -23.66 10.25 6.37
C ALA A 142 -24.82 9.94 5.41
N ILE A 143 -24.98 10.78 4.38
CA ILE A 143 -25.85 10.52 3.24
C ILE A 143 -25.04 9.74 2.19
N VAL A 144 -25.11 8.41 2.28
CA VAL A 144 -24.33 7.52 1.42
C VAL A 144 -24.95 7.42 0.02
N VAL A 145 -24.17 7.76 -1.00
CA VAL A 145 -24.54 7.68 -2.41
C VAL A 145 -23.70 6.60 -3.08
N PRO A 146 -24.30 5.47 -3.49
CA PRO A 146 -23.58 4.39 -4.15
C PRO A 146 -23.21 4.81 -5.58
N VAL A 147 -21.94 4.64 -5.94
CA VAL A 147 -21.44 4.89 -7.29
C VAL A 147 -21.05 3.57 -7.95
N GLY A 148 -21.58 3.34 -9.15
CA GLY A 148 -21.36 2.11 -9.88
C GLY A 148 -21.80 2.22 -11.33
N ARG A 149 -21.41 1.25 -12.18
CA ARG A 149 -21.72 1.28 -13.62
C ARG A 149 -23.22 1.29 -13.91
N THR A 150 -24.02 0.70 -13.03
CA THR A 150 -25.48 0.58 -13.16
C THR A 150 -26.23 1.39 -12.09
N SER A 151 -25.53 2.22 -11.32
CA SER A 151 -26.12 3.08 -10.29
C SER A 151 -26.59 4.41 -10.89
N GLU A 152 -27.48 5.12 -10.18
CA GLU A 152 -27.95 6.46 -10.56
C GLU A 152 -26.77 7.44 -10.72
N VAL A 153 -25.90 7.48 -9.71
CA VAL A 153 -24.57 8.09 -9.84
C VAL A 153 -23.61 7.03 -10.37
N ASN A 154 -22.97 7.34 -11.48
CA ASN A 154 -22.04 6.46 -12.18
C ASN A 154 -20.80 7.25 -12.63
N TYR A 155 -19.81 6.56 -13.18
CA TYR A 155 -18.54 7.17 -13.59
C TYR A 155 -18.68 8.27 -14.66
N GLY A 156 -19.79 8.30 -15.42
CA GLY A 156 -20.03 9.33 -16.44
C GLY A 156 -20.65 10.62 -15.90
N ASN A 157 -21.26 10.59 -14.70
CA ASN A 157 -21.91 11.76 -14.09
C ASN A 157 -21.39 12.09 -12.68
N ILE A 158 -20.38 11.38 -12.19
CA ILE A 158 -19.81 11.58 -10.85
C ILE A 158 -19.34 13.03 -10.63
N ALA A 159 -18.79 13.68 -11.65
CA ALA A 159 -18.35 15.08 -11.61
C ALA A 159 -19.49 16.08 -11.34
N GLN A 160 -20.76 15.66 -11.42
CA GLN A 160 -21.92 16.49 -11.08
C GLN A 160 -22.23 16.47 -9.56
N GLN A 161 -21.54 15.62 -8.79
CA GLN A 161 -21.70 15.51 -7.34
C GLN A 161 -20.74 16.46 -6.60
N SER A 162 -20.72 17.73 -7.00
CA SER A 162 -19.75 18.73 -6.53
C SER A 162 -19.85 19.04 -5.03
N ASP A 163 -20.98 18.70 -4.40
CA ASP A 163 -21.29 18.87 -2.98
C ASP A 163 -20.90 17.65 -2.12
N ALA A 164 -20.27 16.61 -2.69
CA ALA A 164 -19.78 15.47 -1.93
C ALA A 164 -18.59 15.87 -1.04
N ALA A 165 -18.67 15.50 0.24
CA ALA A 165 -17.62 15.80 1.22
C ALA A 165 -16.56 14.70 1.31
N LEU A 166 -16.91 13.45 0.96
CA LEU A 166 -16.01 12.32 1.03
C LEU A 166 -16.23 11.39 -0.16
N LEU A 167 -15.13 10.91 -0.74
CA LEU A 167 -15.13 9.84 -1.73
C LEU A 167 -14.46 8.60 -1.14
N VAL A 168 -15.12 7.44 -1.25
CA VAL A 168 -14.61 6.16 -0.77
C VAL A 168 -14.51 5.18 -1.93
N ASN A 169 -13.28 4.74 -2.25
CA ASN A 169 -13.06 3.64 -3.18
C ASN A 169 -13.15 2.30 -2.43
N CYS A 170 -14.14 1.47 -2.80
CA CYS A 170 -14.23 0.07 -2.35
C CYS A 170 -14.09 -0.93 -3.52
N THR A 171 -13.57 -0.49 -4.66
CA THR A 171 -13.30 -1.31 -5.83
C THR A 171 -11.82 -1.76 -5.84
N PRO A 172 -11.46 -2.80 -6.61
CA PRO A 172 -10.06 -3.19 -6.76
C PRO A 172 -9.26 -2.28 -7.71
N ALA A 173 -9.87 -1.21 -8.27
CA ALA A 173 -9.16 -0.31 -9.17
C ALA A 173 -8.01 0.41 -8.46
N GLY A 174 -6.86 0.51 -9.13
CA GLY A 174 -5.63 1.07 -8.59
C GLY A 174 -4.78 0.09 -7.77
N MET A 175 -5.24 -1.16 -7.59
CA MET A 175 -4.47 -2.22 -6.95
C MET A 175 -3.40 -2.80 -7.89
N PHE A 176 -2.27 -3.26 -7.33
CA PHE A 176 -1.29 -4.06 -8.07
C PHE A 176 -1.95 -5.22 -8.83
N PRO A 177 -1.59 -5.49 -10.10
CA PRO A 177 -0.48 -4.91 -10.87
C PRO A 177 -0.86 -3.67 -11.70
N HIS A 178 -2.10 -3.20 -11.61
CA HIS A 178 -2.67 -2.11 -12.40
C HIS A 178 -2.59 -0.79 -11.64
N CYS A 179 -1.38 -0.41 -11.23
CA CYS A 179 -1.11 0.82 -10.50
C CYS A 179 -0.12 1.71 -11.27
N PRO A 180 -0.26 3.04 -11.21
CA PRO A 180 -1.19 3.81 -10.38
C PRO A 180 -2.51 4.19 -11.08
N ASP A 181 -3.29 3.22 -11.57
CA ASP A 181 -4.63 3.49 -12.09
C ASP A 181 -5.56 4.03 -10.99
N ALA A 182 -6.63 4.69 -11.40
CA ALA A 182 -7.68 5.18 -10.52
C ALA A 182 -9.07 4.81 -11.10
N PRO A 183 -10.09 4.56 -10.25
CA PRO A 183 -11.43 4.26 -10.73
C PRO A 183 -12.12 5.47 -11.39
N CYS A 184 -11.74 6.69 -11.01
CA CYS A 184 -12.22 7.95 -11.56
C CYS A 184 -11.23 9.08 -11.23
N THR A 185 -11.44 10.25 -11.83
CA THR A 185 -10.81 11.52 -11.42
C THR A 185 -11.59 12.20 -10.30
N LEU A 186 -10.93 13.09 -9.55
CA LEU A 186 -11.52 13.97 -8.55
C LEU A 186 -12.01 15.31 -9.15
N GLU A 187 -11.82 15.54 -10.45
CA GLU A 187 -12.34 16.71 -11.15
C GLU A 187 -13.87 16.83 -11.02
N GLY A 188 -14.34 18.05 -10.73
CA GLY A 188 -15.76 18.35 -10.47
C GLY A 188 -16.25 18.03 -9.07
N LEU A 189 -15.45 17.37 -8.23
CA LEU A 189 -15.76 17.10 -6.83
C LEU A 189 -15.14 18.20 -5.94
N ASP A 190 -15.71 19.40 -6.01
CA ASP A 190 -15.09 20.62 -5.48
C ASP A 190 -15.21 20.78 -3.96
N ALA A 191 -16.21 20.14 -3.33
CA ALA A 191 -16.42 20.18 -1.88
C ALA A 191 -15.74 19.01 -1.11
N LEU A 192 -14.87 18.23 -1.76
CA LEU A 192 -14.21 17.10 -1.10
C LEU A 192 -13.33 17.57 0.05
N GLU A 193 -13.64 17.04 1.23
CA GLU A 193 -12.85 17.20 2.45
C GLU A 193 -11.91 16.01 2.68
N GLY A 194 -12.16 14.87 1.99
CA GLY A 194 -11.23 13.76 2.03
C GLY A 194 -11.51 12.61 1.05
N VAL A 195 -10.55 11.70 0.97
CA VAL A 195 -10.62 10.46 0.17
C VAL A 195 -10.20 9.26 1.01
N ILE A 196 -10.99 8.19 0.99
CA ILE A 196 -10.61 6.88 1.54
C ILE A 196 -10.46 5.91 0.38
N ASP A 197 -9.32 5.25 0.28
CA ASP A 197 -9.13 4.13 -0.64
C ASP A 197 -8.82 2.87 0.16
N ILE A 198 -9.68 1.86 0.12
CA ILE A 198 -9.47 0.62 0.89
C ILE A 198 -8.36 -0.26 0.29
N VAL A 199 -7.87 0.07 -0.90
CA VAL A 199 -6.68 -0.57 -1.48
C VAL A 199 -5.47 -0.21 -0.62
N TYR A 200 -4.65 -1.22 -0.31
CA TYR A 200 -3.45 -1.06 0.51
C TYR A 200 -2.14 -1.41 -0.22
N ASN A 201 -2.24 -1.88 -1.47
CA ASN A 201 -1.09 -2.19 -2.32
C ASN A 201 -1.39 -1.72 -3.75
N PRO A 202 -0.77 -0.64 -4.24
CA PRO A 202 0.41 0.04 -3.69
C PRO A 202 0.12 0.92 -2.46
N ALA A 203 1.17 1.53 -1.88
CA ALA A 203 1.04 2.43 -0.72
C ALA A 203 0.16 3.67 -0.99
N ARG A 204 0.16 4.17 -2.23
CA ARG A 204 -0.69 5.26 -2.73
C ARG A 204 -1.26 4.87 -4.09
N THR A 205 -2.59 4.80 -4.20
CA THR A 205 -3.27 4.54 -5.47
C THR A 205 -3.29 5.79 -6.36
N GLY A 206 -3.67 5.64 -7.64
CA GLY A 206 -3.85 6.80 -8.52
C GLY A 206 -4.83 7.83 -7.96
N LEU A 207 -5.87 7.37 -7.26
CA LEU A 207 -6.86 8.23 -6.61
C LEU A 207 -6.23 9.04 -5.46
N MET A 208 -5.37 8.41 -4.65
CA MET A 208 -4.64 9.08 -3.58
C MET A 208 -3.62 10.08 -4.12
N LEU A 209 -2.89 9.72 -5.19
CA LEU A 209 -1.94 10.63 -5.84
C LEU A 209 -2.62 11.88 -6.40
N GLU A 210 -3.85 11.75 -6.91
CA GLU A 210 -4.65 12.89 -7.33
C GLU A 210 -5.14 13.73 -6.13
N ALA A 211 -5.56 13.09 -5.04
CA ALA A 211 -5.94 13.78 -3.81
C ALA A 211 -4.77 14.60 -3.24
N GLU A 212 -3.57 14.01 -3.14
CA GLU A 212 -2.35 14.69 -2.70
C GLU A 212 -2.05 15.92 -3.57
N ARG A 213 -2.15 15.80 -4.90
CA ARG A 213 -1.93 16.92 -5.82
C ARG A 213 -2.89 18.08 -5.62
N ARG A 214 -4.13 17.79 -5.21
CA ARG A 214 -5.19 18.77 -4.94
C ARG A 214 -5.18 19.26 -3.49
N GLY A 215 -4.29 18.75 -2.64
CA GLY A 215 -4.24 19.08 -1.21
C GLY A 215 -5.42 18.52 -0.41
N ILE A 216 -6.08 17.46 -0.93
CA ILE A 216 -7.21 16.80 -0.28
C ILE A 216 -6.65 15.70 0.64
N PRO A 217 -6.99 15.70 1.94
CA PRO A 217 -6.60 14.63 2.85
C PRO A 217 -7.03 13.25 2.32
N CYS A 218 -6.12 12.28 2.34
CA CYS A 218 -6.44 10.92 1.91
C CYS A 218 -5.83 9.85 2.82
N ILE A 219 -6.44 8.68 2.84
CA ILE A 219 -5.94 7.51 3.58
C ILE A 219 -6.17 6.21 2.80
N GLY A 220 -5.14 5.35 2.79
CA GLY A 220 -5.17 4.02 2.17
C GLY A 220 -5.63 2.90 3.12
N GLY A 221 -5.84 1.71 2.58
CA GLY A 221 -6.47 0.60 3.30
C GLY A 221 -5.62 -0.13 4.34
N LEU A 222 -4.31 0.19 4.44
CA LEU A 222 -3.41 -0.55 5.33
C LEU A 222 -3.84 -0.47 6.80
N LEU A 223 -4.31 0.70 7.25
CA LEU A 223 -4.82 0.87 8.61
C LEU A 223 -6.05 -0.01 8.86
N MET A 224 -6.96 -0.13 7.88
CA MET A 224 -8.10 -1.03 7.98
C MET A 224 -7.66 -2.49 8.10
N LEU A 225 -6.61 -2.91 7.38
CA LEU A 225 -6.04 -4.26 7.47
C LEU A 225 -5.46 -4.55 8.86
N VAL A 226 -4.73 -3.60 9.45
CA VAL A 226 -4.17 -3.79 10.82
C VAL A 226 -5.26 -3.70 11.89
N ALA A 227 -6.19 -2.77 11.77
CA ALA A 227 -7.27 -2.58 12.74
C ALA A 227 -8.24 -3.78 12.78
N GLN A 228 -8.63 -4.33 11.62
CA GLN A 228 -9.48 -5.53 11.59
C GLN A 228 -8.76 -6.75 12.20
N ALA A 229 -7.44 -6.86 11.99
CA ALA A 229 -6.62 -7.92 12.56
C ALA A 229 -6.48 -7.77 14.07
N ALA A 230 -6.29 -6.53 14.55
CA ALA A 230 -6.28 -6.21 15.97
C ALA A 230 -7.57 -6.66 16.65
N GLN A 231 -8.75 -6.29 16.12
CA GLN A 231 -10.01 -6.72 16.70
C GLN A 231 -10.19 -8.25 16.64
N ALA A 232 -9.71 -8.92 15.59
CA ALA A 232 -9.74 -10.38 15.53
C ALA A 232 -8.81 -11.01 16.60
N VAL A 233 -7.63 -10.45 16.83
CA VAL A 233 -6.74 -10.83 17.94
C VAL A 233 -7.45 -10.69 19.29
N GLU A 234 -8.22 -9.63 19.51
CA GLU A 234 -9.01 -9.48 20.75
C GLU A 234 -10.06 -10.58 20.88
N ARG A 235 -10.69 -11.00 19.76
CA ARG A 235 -11.65 -12.11 19.77
C ARG A 235 -10.98 -13.43 20.09
N TYR A 236 -9.79 -13.67 19.55
CA TYR A 236 -9.03 -14.90 19.77
C TYR A 236 -8.46 -15.01 21.18
N THR A 237 -7.90 -13.92 21.70
CA THR A 237 -7.06 -13.94 22.91
C THR A 237 -7.74 -13.31 24.13
N GLY A 238 -8.81 -12.55 23.93
CA GLY A 238 -9.42 -11.70 24.95
C GLY A 238 -8.61 -10.45 25.31
N GLN A 239 -7.42 -10.26 24.72
CA GLN A 239 -6.56 -9.10 24.99
C GLN A 239 -6.88 -7.95 24.03
N VAL A 240 -7.27 -6.82 24.58
CA VAL A 240 -7.56 -5.59 23.82
C VAL A 240 -6.28 -5.01 23.24
N THR A 241 -6.29 -4.64 21.96
CA THR A 241 -5.16 -3.97 21.32
C THR A 241 -5.39 -2.44 21.39
N PRO A 242 -4.56 -1.68 22.11
CA PRO A 242 -4.72 -0.23 22.18
C PRO A 242 -4.61 0.44 20.81
N ARG A 243 -5.35 1.53 20.63
CA ARG A 243 -5.37 2.31 19.38
C ARG A 243 -3.96 2.75 18.94
N GLU A 244 -3.13 3.16 19.88
CA GLU A 244 -1.73 3.56 19.63
C GLU A 244 -0.92 2.41 19.02
N ARG A 245 -1.12 1.17 19.50
CA ARG A 245 -0.43 -0.01 18.96
C ARG A 245 -0.88 -0.33 17.54
N ILE A 246 -2.17 -0.17 17.24
CA ILE A 246 -2.69 -0.33 15.87
C ILE A 246 -2.01 0.65 14.91
N LEU A 247 -1.89 1.92 15.32
CA LEU A 247 -1.25 2.96 14.51
C LEU A 247 0.25 2.71 14.35
N ASP A 248 0.95 2.35 15.41
CA ASP A 248 2.38 1.98 15.40
C ASP A 248 2.66 0.83 14.42
N VAL A 249 1.93 -0.29 14.55
CA VAL A 249 2.10 -1.44 13.64
C VAL A 249 1.77 -1.07 12.19
N THR A 250 0.76 -0.24 11.97
CA THR A 250 0.40 0.24 10.62
C THR A 250 1.54 1.06 10.01
N GLU A 251 2.11 2.00 10.75
CA GLU A 251 3.19 2.85 10.27
C GLU A 251 4.46 2.05 9.98
N ARG A 252 4.87 1.19 10.92
CA ARG A 252 6.07 0.35 10.76
C ARG A 252 5.92 -0.63 9.59
N LEU A 253 4.72 -1.18 9.37
CA LEU A 253 4.43 -2.05 8.23
C LEU A 253 4.47 -1.25 6.93
N SER A 254 3.86 -0.06 6.89
CA SER A 254 3.89 0.80 5.70
C SER A 254 5.33 1.10 5.28
N ARG A 255 6.21 1.42 6.23
CA ARG A 255 7.64 1.67 6.00
C ARG A 255 8.38 0.43 5.51
N ARG A 256 8.03 -0.76 6.01
CA ARG A 256 8.62 -2.02 5.56
C ARG A 256 8.28 -2.30 4.10
N GLU A 257 7.03 -2.08 3.72
CA GLU A 257 6.50 -2.42 2.40
C GLU A 257 6.72 -1.33 1.35
N GLN A 258 6.90 -0.07 1.73
CA GLN A 258 7.30 0.99 0.79
C GLN A 258 8.75 0.80 0.33
N ASN A 259 9.01 1.16 -0.93
CA ASN A 259 10.35 1.22 -1.48
C ASN A 259 11.13 2.42 -0.92
N ILE A 260 12.45 2.30 -0.91
CA ILE A 260 13.35 3.45 -0.73
C ILE A 260 13.91 3.80 -2.11
N ALA A 261 13.48 4.90 -2.70
CA ALA A 261 13.90 5.31 -4.03
C ALA A 261 14.94 6.43 -3.99
N LEU A 262 16.17 6.14 -4.43
CA LEU A 262 17.25 7.10 -4.47
C LEU A 262 17.23 7.90 -5.78
N ILE A 263 17.07 9.21 -5.68
CA ILE A 263 17.18 10.19 -6.77
C ILE A 263 18.37 11.12 -6.54
N GLY A 264 18.73 11.91 -7.55
CA GLY A 264 19.81 12.91 -7.47
C GLY A 264 20.76 12.86 -8.67
N MET A 265 21.71 13.80 -8.68
CA MET A 265 22.58 14.04 -9.83
C MET A 265 23.33 12.77 -10.31
N PRO A 266 23.56 12.61 -11.62
CA PRO A 266 24.48 11.59 -12.13
C PRO A 266 25.82 11.68 -11.40
N GLY A 267 26.29 10.56 -10.84
CA GLY A 267 27.58 10.50 -10.13
C GLY A 267 27.48 10.67 -8.62
N SER A 268 26.28 10.90 -8.08
CA SER A 268 26.07 11.11 -6.64
C SER A 268 26.36 9.88 -5.77
N GLY A 269 26.33 8.67 -6.36
CA GLY A 269 26.59 7.42 -5.63
C GLY A 269 25.35 6.60 -5.29
N LYS A 270 24.18 6.91 -5.87
CA LYS A 270 22.90 6.18 -5.69
C LYS A 270 23.06 4.67 -5.61
N THR A 271 23.64 4.05 -6.64
CA THR A 271 23.87 2.61 -6.70
C THR A 271 24.61 2.09 -5.48
N ARG A 272 25.73 2.74 -5.09
CA ARG A 272 26.55 2.31 -3.95
C ARG A 272 25.83 2.50 -2.63
N VAL A 273 25.15 3.62 -2.43
CA VAL A 273 24.34 3.87 -1.22
C VAL A 273 23.19 2.88 -1.15
N GLY A 274 22.51 2.62 -2.28
CA GLY A 274 21.43 1.64 -2.38
C GLY A 274 21.87 0.22 -2.05
N GLU A 275 23.02 -0.22 -2.55
CA GLU A 275 23.64 -1.51 -2.20
C GLU A 275 23.85 -1.62 -0.67
N GLN A 276 24.31 -0.54 -0.02
CA GLN A 276 24.51 -0.52 1.43
C GLN A 276 23.20 -0.52 2.23
N ILE A 277 22.19 0.25 1.80
CA ILE A 277 20.86 0.23 2.43
C ILE A 277 20.29 -1.18 2.37
N ALA A 278 20.31 -1.81 1.19
CA ALA A 278 19.82 -3.16 0.99
C ALA A 278 20.50 -4.19 1.90
N MET A 279 21.83 -4.08 2.06
CA MET A 279 22.58 -4.92 2.98
C MET A 279 22.17 -4.72 4.45
N LEU A 280 21.98 -3.46 4.87
CA LEU A 280 21.59 -3.11 6.25
C LEU A 280 20.14 -3.50 6.57
N THR A 281 19.24 -3.44 5.59
CA THR A 281 17.81 -3.71 5.78
C THR A 281 17.38 -5.11 5.35
N GLY A 282 18.27 -5.88 4.72
CA GLY A 282 17.93 -7.18 4.10
C GLY A 282 16.96 -7.08 2.91
N ARG A 283 16.87 -5.91 2.26
CA ARG A 283 15.96 -5.66 1.13
C ARG A 283 16.64 -5.97 -0.19
N GLU A 284 15.86 -6.22 -1.24
CA GLU A 284 16.38 -6.33 -2.60
C GLU A 284 16.76 -4.94 -3.14
N HIS A 285 17.98 -4.82 -3.67
CA HIS A 285 18.43 -3.63 -4.38
C HIS A 285 18.23 -3.80 -5.88
N ILE A 286 17.65 -2.79 -6.52
CA ILE A 286 17.55 -2.72 -7.98
C ILE A 286 18.12 -1.39 -8.46
N ASP A 287 19.12 -1.48 -9.33
CA ASP A 287 19.60 -0.34 -10.12
C ASP A 287 18.81 -0.30 -11.44
N LEU A 288 18.05 0.78 -11.66
CA LEU A 288 17.19 0.90 -12.83
C LEU A 288 17.98 0.99 -14.13
N ASP A 289 19.18 1.58 -14.12
CA ASP A 289 20.03 1.64 -15.31
C ASP A 289 20.49 0.22 -15.67
N ARG A 290 20.93 -0.59 -14.69
CA ARG A 290 21.32 -2.00 -14.92
C ARG A 290 20.15 -2.87 -15.38
N ALA A 291 19.00 -2.75 -14.72
CA ALA A 291 17.80 -3.50 -15.10
C ALA A 291 17.33 -3.14 -16.52
N LEU A 292 17.50 -1.89 -16.92
CA LEU A 292 17.25 -1.45 -18.28
C LEU A 292 18.25 -2.03 -19.28
N GLU A 293 19.56 -2.05 -18.96
CA GLU A 293 20.59 -2.67 -19.82
C GLU A 293 20.32 -4.15 -20.08
N GLU A 294 19.91 -4.89 -19.04
CA GLU A 294 19.51 -6.31 -19.16
C GLU A 294 18.30 -6.47 -20.09
N ARG A 295 17.30 -5.58 -19.97
CA ARG A 295 16.11 -5.59 -20.83
C ARG A 295 16.43 -5.21 -22.28
N LEU A 296 17.35 -4.28 -22.51
CA LEU A 296 17.75 -3.82 -23.84
C LEU A 296 18.77 -4.76 -24.51
N GLY A 297 19.48 -5.57 -23.73
CA GLY A 297 20.57 -6.42 -24.22
C GLY A 297 21.83 -5.64 -24.62
N MET A 298 21.95 -4.37 -24.22
CA MET A 298 23.10 -3.51 -24.48
C MET A 298 23.23 -2.38 -23.45
N PRO A 299 24.42 -1.77 -23.29
CA PRO A 299 24.62 -0.64 -22.40
C PRO A 299 23.72 0.55 -22.72
N CYS A 300 23.27 1.28 -21.69
CA CYS A 300 22.41 2.46 -21.87
C CYS A 300 23.07 3.52 -22.76
N ALA A 301 24.39 3.69 -22.62
CA ALA A 301 25.15 4.64 -23.41
C ALA A 301 25.12 4.31 -24.91
N ASP A 302 25.26 3.04 -25.26
CA ASP A 302 25.25 2.57 -26.65
C ASP A 302 23.84 2.71 -27.24
N TYR A 303 22.81 2.38 -26.47
CA TYR A 303 21.41 2.58 -26.89
C TYR A 303 21.10 4.05 -27.19
N ILE A 304 21.57 4.99 -26.36
CA ILE A 304 21.39 6.44 -26.59
C ILE A 304 22.09 6.86 -27.89
N ILE A 305 23.27 6.33 -28.19
CA ILE A 305 24.01 6.62 -29.43
C ILE A 305 23.25 6.08 -30.65
N GLU A 306 22.75 4.84 -30.57
CA GLU A 306 22.10 4.16 -31.70
C GLU A 306 20.65 4.59 -31.96
N ARG A 307 19.90 4.94 -30.91
CA ARG A 307 18.45 5.17 -30.96
C ARG A 307 18.01 6.57 -30.49
N GLY A 308 18.93 7.33 -29.90
CA GLY A 308 18.68 8.67 -29.39
C GLY A 308 18.12 8.72 -27.97
N GLU A 309 18.22 9.90 -27.35
CA GLU A 309 17.81 10.11 -25.95
C GLU A 309 16.30 9.96 -25.74
N ALA A 310 15.46 10.38 -26.69
CA ALA A 310 14.00 10.27 -26.55
C ALA A 310 13.55 8.80 -26.44
N ALA A 311 14.04 7.93 -27.32
CA ALA A 311 13.77 6.50 -27.26
C ALA A 311 14.29 5.86 -25.97
N PHE A 312 15.49 6.26 -25.52
CA PHE A 312 16.03 5.82 -24.22
C PHE A 312 15.09 6.20 -23.07
N ARG A 313 14.60 7.43 -23.05
CA ARG A 313 13.69 7.93 -22.01
C ARG A 313 12.35 7.20 -21.98
N GLU A 314 11.85 6.72 -23.13
CA GLU A 314 10.65 5.87 -23.18
C GLU A 314 10.89 4.52 -22.53
N GLN A 315 12.04 3.89 -22.81
CA GLN A 315 12.39 2.60 -22.20
C GLN A 315 12.69 2.74 -20.70
N GLU A 316 13.34 3.83 -20.29
CA GLU A 316 13.58 4.17 -18.88
C GLU A 316 12.27 4.31 -18.10
N THR A 317 11.29 5.04 -18.64
CA THR A 317 9.95 5.16 -18.04
C THR A 317 9.23 3.81 -17.96
N ALA A 318 9.29 2.99 -19.02
CA ALA A 318 8.65 1.68 -19.02
C ALA A 318 9.27 0.73 -17.98
N ALA A 319 10.60 0.70 -17.87
CA ALA A 319 11.30 -0.08 -16.85
C ALA A 319 10.97 0.40 -15.43
N LEU A 320 10.90 1.72 -15.23
CA LEU A 320 10.47 2.32 -13.97
C LEU A 320 9.05 1.85 -13.61
N ALA A 321 8.08 1.94 -14.53
CA ALA A 321 6.69 1.54 -14.29
C ALA A 321 6.56 0.08 -13.86
N ASP A 322 7.33 -0.82 -14.48
CA ASP A 322 7.31 -2.25 -14.17
C ASP A 322 7.93 -2.57 -12.80
N ILE A 323 9.01 -1.88 -12.43
CA ILE A 323 9.80 -2.17 -11.23
C ILE A 323 9.25 -1.46 -10.00
N SER A 324 8.95 -0.16 -10.10
CA SER A 324 8.60 0.70 -8.96
C SER A 324 7.27 0.36 -8.29
N LYS A 325 6.38 -0.35 -8.99
CA LYS A 325 5.11 -0.86 -8.43
C LYS A 325 5.27 -2.04 -7.47
N ARG A 326 6.44 -2.69 -7.45
CA ARG A 326 6.76 -3.74 -6.45
C ARG A 326 7.01 -3.09 -5.09
N SER A 327 6.88 -3.86 -4.01
CA SER A 327 7.03 -3.40 -2.62
C SER A 327 8.35 -3.86 -2.00
N GLY A 328 8.83 -3.11 -1.01
CA GLY A 328 9.96 -3.48 -0.15
C GLY A 328 11.34 -3.39 -0.80
N LEU A 329 11.47 -2.66 -1.92
CA LEU A 329 12.72 -2.54 -2.67
C LEU A 329 13.58 -1.36 -2.19
N VAL A 330 14.88 -1.42 -2.51
CA VAL A 330 15.75 -0.24 -2.58
C VAL A 330 16.03 0.04 -4.05
N LEU A 331 15.57 1.18 -4.55
CA LEU A 331 15.69 1.56 -5.95
C LEU A 331 16.78 2.60 -6.13
N SER A 332 17.73 2.36 -7.02
CA SER A 332 18.65 3.38 -7.51
C SER A 332 18.22 3.84 -8.90
N THR A 333 17.78 5.08 -9.00
CA THR A 333 17.27 5.62 -10.26
C THR A 333 18.37 6.20 -11.14
N GLY A 334 18.14 6.20 -12.46
CA GLY A 334 18.95 6.97 -13.39
C GLY A 334 18.85 8.47 -13.10
N GLY A 335 19.93 9.21 -13.33
CA GLY A 335 19.93 10.66 -13.07
C GLY A 335 18.94 11.45 -13.94
N GLY A 336 18.35 10.85 -14.97
CA GLY A 336 17.31 11.50 -15.78
C GLY A 336 15.88 11.17 -15.37
N VAL A 337 15.65 10.38 -14.32
CA VAL A 337 14.30 9.99 -13.89
C VAL A 337 13.34 11.17 -13.71
N VAL A 338 13.85 12.31 -13.25
CA VAL A 338 13.08 13.54 -13.02
C VAL A 338 12.77 14.36 -14.28
N THR A 339 13.32 13.97 -15.44
CA THR A 339 13.18 14.75 -16.68
C THR A 339 11.83 14.56 -17.36
N ARG A 340 11.03 13.58 -16.92
CA ARG A 340 9.66 13.33 -17.39
C ARG A 340 8.70 13.35 -16.21
N ASP A 341 7.68 14.20 -16.29
CA ASP A 341 6.74 14.40 -15.18
C ASP A 341 5.89 13.14 -14.92
N GLU A 342 5.68 12.30 -15.95
CA GLU A 342 4.97 11.01 -15.83
C GLU A 342 5.69 9.99 -14.93
N ASN A 343 7.00 10.15 -14.69
CA ASN A 343 7.76 9.25 -13.81
C ASN A 343 7.47 9.48 -12.33
N TYR A 344 7.02 10.68 -11.95
CA TYR A 344 6.73 10.99 -10.55
C TYR A 344 5.66 10.07 -9.94
N PRO A 345 4.43 9.98 -10.49
CA PRO A 345 3.42 9.10 -9.92
C PRO A 345 3.84 7.62 -9.94
N LEU A 346 4.62 7.19 -10.93
CA LEU A 346 5.15 5.82 -10.99
C LEU A 346 6.07 5.51 -9.81
N LEU A 347 6.94 6.45 -9.42
CA LEU A 347 7.85 6.28 -8.30
C LEU A 347 7.14 6.50 -6.95
N HIS A 348 6.35 7.57 -6.85
CA HIS A 348 5.70 8.02 -5.63
C HIS A 348 4.59 7.07 -5.15
N GLN A 349 3.95 6.32 -6.05
CA GLN A 349 2.88 5.38 -5.68
C GLN A 349 3.28 4.37 -4.59
N ASN A 350 4.55 3.99 -4.54
CA ASN A 350 5.01 2.94 -3.63
C ASN A 350 6.37 3.20 -3.01
N SER A 351 6.91 4.43 -3.12
CA SER A 351 8.24 4.75 -2.61
C SER A 351 8.19 5.91 -1.62
N GLN A 352 9.14 5.89 -0.70
CA GLN A 352 9.71 7.08 -0.12
C GLN A 352 10.88 7.54 -1.01
N ILE A 353 10.76 8.73 -1.56
CA ILE A 353 11.72 9.30 -2.50
C ILE A 353 12.79 10.07 -1.73
N VAL A 354 14.02 9.59 -1.83
CA VAL A 354 15.18 10.14 -1.13
C VAL A 354 16.14 10.75 -2.13
N MET A 355 16.39 12.04 -2.00
CA MET A 355 17.41 12.73 -2.77
C MET A 355 18.77 12.60 -2.10
N LEU A 356 19.73 12.00 -2.80
CA LEU A 356 21.14 12.08 -2.42
C LEU A 356 21.72 13.41 -2.89
N ASN A 357 21.96 14.30 -1.93
CA ASN A 357 22.64 15.56 -2.17
C ASN A 357 24.15 15.35 -2.10
N ARG A 358 24.84 15.59 -3.23
CA ARG A 358 26.30 15.53 -3.31
C ARG A 358 26.78 16.76 -4.06
N LYS A 359 27.87 17.37 -3.57
CA LYS A 359 28.43 18.54 -4.22
C LYS A 359 28.88 18.21 -5.64
N LEU A 360 28.71 19.16 -6.55
CA LEU A 360 28.92 18.96 -7.99
C LEU A 360 30.36 18.61 -8.33
N ASP A 361 31.33 19.19 -7.62
CA ASP A 361 32.77 18.95 -7.73
C ASP A 361 33.19 17.56 -7.22
N GLU A 362 32.33 16.86 -6.48
CA GLU A 362 32.57 15.51 -5.96
C GLU A 362 31.88 14.41 -6.79
N LEU A 363 31.21 14.75 -7.90
CA LEU A 363 30.46 13.79 -8.72
C LEU A 363 31.36 12.96 -9.63
N ALA A 364 31.07 11.66 -9.73
CA ALA A 364 31.79 10.77 -10.63
C ALA A 364 31.40 10.97 -12.11
N HIS A 365 32.39 11.23 -12.98
CA HIS A 365 32.19 11.52 -14.40
C HIS A 365 32.20 10.30 -15.36
N LYS A 366 32.68 9.13 -14.90
CA LYS A 366 32.88 7.96 -15.77
C LYS A 366 31.55 7.38 -16.29
N GLY A 367 31.48 7.11 -17.60
CA GLY A 367 30.35 6.39 -18.23
C GLY A 367 29.05 7.19 -18.35
N ARG A 368 29.13 8.53 -18.45
CA ARG A 368 27.94 9.42 -18.43
C ARG A 368 27.86 10.27 -19.70
N PRO A 369 27.28 9.77 -20.80
CA PRO A 369 27.30 10.45 -22.10
C PRO A 369 26.57 11.81 -22.08
N ILE A 370 25.44 11.90 -21.37
CA ILE A 370 24.66 13.14 -21.26
C ILE A 370 25.41 14.19 -20.44
N THR A 371 26.03 13.79 -19.33
CA THR A 371 26.87 14.69 -18.52
C THR A 371 28.08 15.19 -19.30
N ALA A 372 28.69 14.33 -20.12
CA ALA A 372 29.81 14.71 -20.98
C ALA A 372 29.39 15.69 -22.09
N ARG A 373 28.16 15.55 -22.64
CA ARG A 373 27.62 16.41 -23.69
C ARG A 373 27.19 17.78 -23.18
N ASP A 374 26.41 17.82 -22.10
CA ASP A 374 25.68 19.03 -21.68
C ASP A 374 26.36 19.81 -20.56
N GLY A 375 27.35 19.21 -19.89
CA GLY A 375 28.03 19.79 -18.72
C GLY A 375 27.25 19.59 -17.42
N ILE A 376 27.97 19.36 -16.32
CA ILE A 376 27.36 19.02 -15.03
C ILE A 376 26.55 20.17 -14.44
N ASP A 377 27.04 21.41 -14.58
CA ASP A 377 26.40 22.61 -14.02
C ASP A 377 25.04 22.89 -14.68
N LYS A 378 24.98 22.82 -16.02
CA LYS A 378 23.74 23.00 -16.77
C LYS A 378 22.71 21.92 -16.43
N LEU A 379 23.15 20.68 -16.24
CA LEU A 379 22.27 19.60 -15.79
C LEU A 379 21.77 19.85 -14.36
N ALA A 380 22.61 20.37 -13.47
CA ALA A 380 22.23 20.71 -12.10
C ALA A 380 21.17 21.81 -12.08
N GLU A 381 21.37 22.90 -12.84
CA GLU A 381 20.39 23.99 -12.96
C GLU A 381 19.00 23.47 -13.39
N GLN A 382 18.96 22.51 -14.31
CA GLN A 382 17.71 21.96 -14.83
C GLN A 382 17.06 20.93 -13.89
N ARG A 383 17.86 20.08 -13.24
CA ARG A 383 17.36 18.89 -12.53
C ARG A 383 17.26 19.09 -11.02
N MET A 384 18.07 19.95 -10.42
CA MET A 384 18.08 20.16 -8.97
C MET A 384 16.71 20.63 -8.43
N PRO A 385 16.02 21.61 -9.04
CA PRO A 385 14.70 22.01 -8.58
C PRO A 385 13.68 20.85 -8.61
N ARG A 386 13.80 19.98 -9.61
CA ARG A 386 12.94 18.79 -9.76
C ARG A 386 13.26 17.72 -8.73
N TYR A 387 14.54 17.45 -8.45
CA TYR A 387 14.91 16.52 -7.38
C TYR A 387 14.39 17.00 -6.03
N CYS A 388 14.56 18.29 -5.71
CA CYS A 388 14.05 18.85 -4.46
C CYS A 388 12.52 18.77 -4.37
N ALA A 389 11.82 19.03 -5.48
CA ALA A 389 10.35 18.96 -5.51
C ALA A 389 9.81 17.53 -5.35
N TRP A 390 10.57 16.51 -5.80
CA TRP A 390 10.14 15.10 -5.72
C TRP A 390 10.56 14.41 -4.42
N ALA A 391 11.51 14.99 -3.67
CA ALA A 391 12.08 14.34 -2.50
C ALA A 391 11.17 14.45 -1.27
N ASP A 392 10.83 13.31 -0.68
CA ASP A 392 10.28 13.24 0.68
C ASP A 392 11.35 13.51 1.73
N CYS A 393 12.61 13.19 1.41
CA CYS A 393 13.77 13.38 2.27
C CYS A 393 15.02 13.74 1.43
N ILE A 394 15.82 14.68 1.91
CA ILE A 394 17.11 15.04 1.33
C ILE A 394 18.21 14.63 2.31
N ILE A 395 19.19 13.85 1.84
CA ILE A 395 20.32 13.42 2.65
C ILE A 395 21.63 13.84 1.99
N ASP A 396 22.49 14.51 2.76
CA ASP A 396 23.83 14.85 2.31
C ASP A 396 24.73 13.63 2.28
N SER A 397 25.49 13.50 1.20
CA SER A 397 26.50 12.45 1.05
C SER A 397 27.59 12.61 2.11
N ARG A 398 27.92 11.51 2.77
CA ARG A 398 29.00 11.44 3.77
C ARG A 398 30.29 10.89 3.14
N ASP A 399 31.31 10.75 3.99
CA ASP A 399 32.63 10.21 3.67
C ASP A 399 32.60 8.85 2.96
N CYS A 400 31.60 8.00 3.24
CA CYS A 400 31.39 6.76 2.50
C CYS A 400 29.91 6.41 2.30
N ALA A 401 29.66 5.47 1.39
CA ALA A 401 28.31 4.99 1.08
C ALA A 401 27.62 4.37 2.30
N THR A 402 28.36 3.62 3.13
CA THR A 402 27.85 3.00 4.36
C THR A 402 27.39 4.04 5.36
N ASN A 403 28.17 5.09 5.59
CA ASN A 403 27.80 6.17 6.52
C ASN A 403 26.61 6.98 5.99
N THR A 404 26.52 7.18 4.68
CA THR A 404 25.37 7.84 4.04
C THR A 404 24.10 6.98 4.18
N ALA A 405 24.21 5.67 3.96
CA ALA A 405 23.11 4.72 4.13
C ALA A 405 22.62 4.68 5.59
N GLN A 406 23.54 4.59 6.56
CA GLN A 406 23.19 4.62 7.98
C GLN A 406 22.51 5.93 8.36
N ALA A 407 23.05 7.07 7.90
CA ALA A 407 22.46 8.37 8.14
C ALA A 407 21.02 8.47 7.64
N LEU A 408 20.76 7.96 6.43
CA LEU A 408 19.41 7.90 5.90
C LEU A 408 18.53 7.02 6.78
N LEU A 409 18.96 5.80 7.12
CA LEU A 409 18.17 4.91 7.96
C LEU A 409 17.88 5.49 9.34
N ASP A 410 18.79 6.27 9.92
CA ASP A 410 18.58 6.96 11.20
C ASP A 410 17.52 8.08 11.09
N THR A 411 17.34 8.68 9.91
CA THR A 411 16.27 9.66 9.66
C THR A 411 14.90 9.03 9.41
N LEU A 412 14.87 7.73 9.09
CA LEU A 412 13.63 6.99 8.86
C LEU A 412 13.24 6.26 10.15
N PRO A 413 12.07 6.54 10.74
CA PRO A 413 11.58 5.72 11.85
C PRO A 413 11.55 4.22 11.53
N PRO A 414 11.74 3.36 12.55
CA PRO A 414 12.05 1.95 12.37
C PRO A 414 10.93 1.19 11.64
N ALA A 415 11.30 0.35 10.67
CA ALA A 415 10.36 -0.59 10.03
C ALA A 415 10.07 -1.80 10.94
N LEU A 416 9.07 -2.61 10.57
CA LEU A 416 8.79 -3.91 11.22
C LEU A 416 9.92 -4.91 11.03
#